data_AF-A0A8J5TA68-F1
#
_entry.id   AF-A0A8J5TA68-F1
#
_cell.length_a   1.000
_cell.length_b   1.000
_cell.length_c   1.000
_cell.angle_alpha   90.00
_cell.angle_beta   90.00
_cell.angle_gamma   90.00
#
_symmetry.space_group_name_H-M   'P 1'
#
loop_
_entity.id
_entity.type
_entity.pdbx_description
1 polymer ?
#
loop_
_entity_poly.entity_id
_entity_poly.type
_entity_poly.pdbx_seq_one_letter_code
_entity_poly.pdbx_strand_id
1 'polypeptide(L)'
;MADMGMDAYRFSVAWARIYPNGVGQVNQAGIDHYNKLIDALLAKGIQPYVTLYHWDLPQALEDKYGGWLHRQIIIDFAAYAETCFEAFGDRVKHWITLNEPHTAAIQGYDAGLQAPGRCSVLLHLYCRAGNSGTEPYIVAHNFILAHAAAADVYRRKYKAAQDGQLGIAFDVMWFEPMTNDTMDIEAAKRAQEFQLGWFADPFFFGDYPATMRARVGDRLPGFTAEEAAVVKGALDFMGINHYTTYYTRQNNTNFIGVLLNNTLADTGTVSLPFKNGKPIGDRANSIWLYIVPRGMRSLMNYVKERYSSPPVYITENGMDDSNNPFISIKDALQDTKRIKYHNDYLTNLAASIKYYRNYHSFSVLILHRQ
;
A
#
# COMPACT_ATOMS: atom_id res chain seq x y z
N MET A 1 -21.54 4.50 -10.35
CA MET A 1 -21.31 3.25 -9.60
C MET A 1 -22.50 2.32 -9.77
N ALA A 2 -23.71 2.73 -9.36
CA ALA A 2 -24.93 1.97 -9.57
C ALA A 2 -25.17 1.59 -11.04
N ASP A 3 -24.99 2.53 -11.98
CA ASP A 3 -25.16 2.27 -13.42
C ASP A 3 -24.18 1.21 -13.98
N MET A 4 -23.03 1.00 -13.32
CA MET A 4 -22.06 -0.03 -13.68
C MET A 4 -22.29 -1.35 -12.94
N GLY A 5 -23.26 -1.40 -12.02
CA GLY A 5 -23.54 -2.58 -11.20
C GLY A 5 -22.44 -2.90 -10.17
N MET A 6 -21.76 -1.89 -9.63
CA MET A 6 -20.69 -2.10 -8.63
C MET A 6 -21.27 -2.47 -7.26
N ASP A 7 -20.75 -3.52 -6.63
CA ASP A 7 -21.18 -3.99 -5.31
C ASP A 7 -20.65 -3.15 -4.15
N ALA A 8 -19.52 -2.48 -4.35
CA ALA A 8 -18.81 -1.78 -3.28
C ALA A 8 -18.04 -0.55 -3.82
N TYR A 9 -17.68 0.35 -2.91
CA TYR A 9 -16.88 1.53 -3.19
C TYR A 9 -15.85 1.76 -2.10
N ARG A 10 -14.57 1.89 -2.49
CA ARG A 10 -13.52 2.34 -1.59
C ARG A 10 -13.24 3.81 -1.74
N PHE A 11 -13.20 4.46 -0.59
CA PHE A 11 -12.84 5.86 -0.44
C PHE A 11 -12.04 6.03 0.84
N SER A 12 -11.35 7.17 0.98
CA SER A 12 -10.66 7.53 2.21
C SER A 12 -11.41 8.58 3.02
N VAL A 13 -11.26 8.51 4.34
CA VAL A 13 -11.63 9.59 5.25
C VAL A 13 -10.41 10.48 5.41
N ALA A 14 -10.57 11.77 5.13
CA ALA A 14 -9.49 12.74 5.28
C ALA A 14 -9.32 13.08 6.76
N TRP A 15 -8.18 12.69 7.34
CA TRP A 15 -7.90 12.90 8.77
C TRP A 15 -8.09 14.37 9.15
N ALA A 16 -7.53 15.29 8.36
CA ALA A 16 -7.66 16.74 8.61
C ALA A 16 -9.11 17.26 8.53
N ARG A 17 -10.07 16.53 7.93
CA ARG A 17 -11.50 16.90 8.01
C ARG A 17 -12.15 16.47 9.32
N ILE A 18 -11.68 15.40 9.95
CA ILE A 18 -12.19 14.92 11.24
C ILE A 18 -11.51 15.68 12.38
N TYR A 19 -10.17 15.78 12.33
CA TYR A 19 -9.36 16.56 13.24
C TYR A 19 -8.51 17.57 12.46
N PRO A 20 -8.95 18.84 12.33
CA PRO A 20 -8.21 19.87 11.59
C PRO A 20 -6.77 20.07 12.04
N ASN A 21 -6.51 19.90 13.34
CA ASN A 21 -5.18 20.00 13.94
C ASN A 21 -4.53 18.61 14.18
N GLY A 22 -5.07 17.57 13.55
CA GLY A 22 -4.71 16.16 13.73
C GLY A 22 -5.17 15.51 15.04
N VAL A 23 -5.31 16.29 16.11
CA VAL A 23 -5.85 15.88 17.40
C VAL A 23 -6.77 16.97 17.98
N GLY A 24 -7.43 16.66 19.09
CA GLY A 24 -8.19 17.64 19.88
C GLY A 24 -9.68 17.64 19.55
N GLN A 25 -10.23 18.78 19.13
CA GLN A 25 -11.66 18.92 18.86
C GLN A 25 -12.05 18.27 17.54
N VAL A 26 -13.03 17.36 17.58
CA VAL A 26 -13.65 16.79 16.38
C VAL A 26 -14.41 17.88 15.62
N ASN A 27 -14.21 17.92 14.31
CA ASN A 27 -15.01 18.72 13.40
C ASN A 27 -16.27 17.94 12.97
N GLN A 28 -17.41 18.25 13.61
CA GLN A 28 -18.68 17.56 13.34
C GLN A 28 -19.11 17.64 11.87
N ALA A 29 -18.82 18.74 11.17
CA ALA A 29 -19.15 18.84 9.74
C ALA A 29 -18.39 17.82 8.88
N GLY A 30 -17.20 17.39 9.31
CA GLY A 30 -16.46 16.28 8.70
C GLY A 30 -17.18 14.96 8.89
N ILE A 31 -17.63 14.66 10.11
CA ILE A 31 -18.43 13.47 10.43
C ILE A 31 -19.72 13.44 9.61
N ASP A 32 -20.46 14.55 9.56
CA ASP A 32 -21.72 14.66 8.84
C ASP A 32 -21.55 14.44 7.33
N HIS A 33 -20.42 14.88 6.76
CA HIS A 33 -20.11 14.65 5.35
C HIS A 33 -19.96 13.15 5.05
N TYR A 34 -19.15 12.44 5.84
CA TYR A 34 -18.91 11.02 5.62
C TYR A 34 -20.14 10.17 5.95
N ASN A 35 -20.95 10.55 6.94
CA ASN A 35 -22.26 9.94 7.17
C ASN A 35 -23.15 10.03 5.92
N LYS A 36 -23.29 11.21 5.33
CA LYS A 36 -24.10 11.39 4.10
C LYS A 36 -23.58 10.53 2.94
N LEU A 37 -22.25 10.42 2.78
CA LEU A 37 -21.67 9.58 1.74
C LEU A 37 -21.96 8.09 1.99
N ILE A 38 -21.73 7.61 3.21
CA ILE A 38 -21.98 6.22 3.60
C ILE A 38 -23.46 5.87 3.41
N ASP A 39 -24.36 6.73 3.88
CA ASP A 39 -25.81 6.53 3.74
C ASP A 39 -26.24 6.52 2.26
N ALA A 40 -25.67 7.41 1.44
CA ALA A 40 -25.96 7.44 0.00
C ALA A 40 -25.48 6.18 -0.73
N LEU A 41 -24.32 5.63 -0.35
CA LEU A 41 -23.81 4.37 -0.91
C LEU A 41 -24.73 3.20 -0.53
N LEU A 42 -25.05 3.07 0.76
CA LEU A 42 -25.91 2.00 1.27
C LEU A 42 -27.34 2.08 0.73
N ALA A 43 -27.90 3.29 0.57
CA ALA A 43 -29.18 3.50 -0.09
C ALA A 43 -29.21 3.05 -1.56
N LYS A 44 -28.03 2.87 -2.17
CA LYS A 44 -27.86 2.31 -3.52
C LYS A 44 -27.36 0.86 -3.52
N GLY A 45 -27.31 0.21 -2.35
CA GLY A 45 -26.84 -1.17 -2.21
C GLY A 45 -25.32 -1.34 -2.36
N ILE A 46 -24.55 -0.25 -2.28
CA ILE A 46 -23.10 -0.25 -2.48
C ILE A 46 -22.41 -0.29 -1.11
N GLN A 47 -21.58 -1.30 -0.85
CA GLN A 47 -20.88 -1.46 0.41
C GLN A 47 -19.68 -0.49 0.53
N PRO A 48 -19.54 0.25 1.64
CA PRO A 48 -18.39 1.14 1.87
C PRO A 48 -17.16 0.35 2.37
N TYR A 49 -16.04 0.49 1.66
CA TYR A 49 -14.71 0.03 2.08
C TYR A 49 -13.85 1.25 2.42
N VAL A 50 -13.66 1.53 3.71
CA VAL A 50 -13.14 2.84 4.14
C VAL A 50 -11.64 2.75 4.45
N THR A 51 -10.86 3.58 3.76
CA THR A 51 -9.44 3.79 4.06
C THR A 51 -9.28 4.93 5.07
N LEU A 52 -8.62 4.69 6.20
CA LEU A 52 -8.43 5.70 7.24
C LEU A 52 -7.34 6.70 6.90
N TYR A 53 -6.24 6.25 6.31
CA TYR A 53 -5.12 7.10 5.93
C TYR A 53 -4.69 6.85 4.49
N HIS A 54 -4.75 7.90 3.67
CA HIS A 54 -4.35 7.86 2.27
C HIS A 54 -3.43 9.04 1.94
N TRP A 55 -2.32 9.12 2.71
CA TRP A 55 -1.24 10.10 2.54
C TRP A 55 -1.62 11.56 2.81
N ASP A 56 -2.72 11.77 3.51
CA ASP A 56 -3.35 13.06 3.79
C ASP A 56 -3.16 13.50 5.25
N LEU A 57 -1.90 13.42 5.72
CA LEU A 57 -1.54 13.77 7.09
C LEU A 57 -1.92 15.23 7.39
N PRO A 58 -2.58 15.52 8.52
CA PRO A 58 -2.80 16.89 8.95
C PRO A 58 -1.46 17.62 9.14
N GLN A 59 -1.26 18.73 8.43
CA GLN A 59 -0.01 19.50 8.47
C GLN A 59 0.39 19.89 9.90
N ALA A 60 -0.58 20.11 10.80
CA ALA A 60 -0.33 20.40 12.21
C ALA A 60 0.50 19.30 12.93
N LEU A 61 0.40 18.03 12.51
CA LEU A 61 1.20 16.94 13.09
C LEU A 61 2.62 16.91 12.49
N GLU A 62 2.75 17.20 11.19
CA GLU A 62 4.05 17.39 10.54
C GLU A 62 4.81 18.56 11.18
N ASP A 63 4.15 19.70 11.38
CA ASP A 63 4.75 20.89 12.00
C ASP A 63 5.13 20.66 13.47
N LYS A 64 4.30 19.90 14.21
CA LYS A 64 4.50 19.69 15.66
C LYS A 64 5.66 18.75 15.97
N TYR A 65 5.83 17.68 15.20
CA TYR A 65 6.83 16.65 15.50
C TYR A 65 7.39 15.91 14.29
N GLY A 66 7.11 16.32 13.06
CA GLY A 66 7.59 15.66 11.84
C GLY A 66 6.76 14.43 11.44
N GLY A 67 5.48 14.38 11.86
CA GLY A 67 4.53 13.38 11.38
C GLY A 67 4.98 11.95 11.62
N TRP A 68 5.08 11.17 10.54
CA TRP A 68 5.43 9.75 10.60
C TRP A 68 6.86 9.44 11.05
N LEU A 69 7.73 10.44 11.19
CA LEU A 69 9.07 10.25 11.77
C LEU A 69 9.05 10.12 13.30
N HIS A 70 7.96 10.47 13.96
CA HIS A 70 7.90 10.50 15.42
C HIS A 70 6.86 9.54 15.99
N ARG A 71 7.21 8.81 17.06
CA ARG A 71 6.37 7.75 17.66
C ARG A 71 5.01 8.24 18.17
N GLN A 72 4.85 9.53 18.47
CA GLN A 72 3.56 10.11 18.87
C GLN A 72 2.46 9.87 17.83
N ILE A 73 2.81 9.76 16.54
CA ILE A 73 1.85 9.51 15.47
C ILE A 73 1.06 8.21 15.66
N ILE A 74 1.63 7.21 16.35
CA ILE A 74 1.00 5.93 16.65
C ILE A 74 -0.24 6.15 17.52
N ILE A 75 -0.11 7.00 18.55
CA ILE A 75 -1.18 7.32 19.49
C ILE A 75 -2.22 8.21 18.80
N ASP A 76 -1.77 9.24 18.10
CA ASP A 76 -2.64 10.20 17.43
C ASP A 76 -3.47 9.52 16.33
N PHE A 77 -2.86 8.61 15.55
CA PHE A 77 -3.56 7.82 14.54
C PHE A 77 -4.57 6.85 15.13
N ALA A 78 -4.23 6.18 16.24
CA ALA A 78 -5.16 5.26 16.91
C ALA A 78 -6.41 5.99 17.45
N ALA A 79 -6.24 7.19 18.01
CA ALA A 79 -7.36 8.01 18.47
C ALA A 79 -8.25 8.51 17.32
N TYR A 80 -7.62 8.87 16.18
CA TYR A 80 -8.35 9.19 14.95
C TYR A 80 -9.13 7.99 14.41
N ALA A 81 -8.50 6.82 14.33
CA ALA A 81 -9.15 5.58 13.90
C ALA A 81 -10.33 5.22 14.81
N GLU A 82 -10.15 5.35 16.13
CA GLU A 82 -11.20 5.11 17.13
C GLU A 82 -12.44 5.99 16.90
N THR A 83 -12.23 7.28 16.63
CA THR A 83 -13.31 8.22 16.29
C THR A 83 -14.07 7.78 15.04
N CYS A 84 -13.37 7.30 14.02
CA CYS A 84 -13.99 6.76 12.81
C CYS A 84 -14.79 5.46 13.09
N PHE A 85 -14.25 4.56 13.93
CA PHE A 85 -14.96 3.33 14.31
C PHE A 85 -16.24 3.64 15.08
N GLU A 86 -16.19 4.60 16.00
CA GLU A 86 -17.35 5.02 16.78
C GLU A 86 -18.41 5.71 15.91
N ALA A 87 -18.00 6.62 15.03
CA ALA A 87 -18.92 7.42 14.24
C ALA A 87 -19.56 6.65 13.07
N PHE A 88 -18.86 5.67 12.49
CA PHE A 88 -19.26 5.05 11.21
C PHE A 88 -19.34 3.53 11.26
N GLY A 89 -18.79 2.87 12.28
CA GLY A 89 -18.67 1.41 12.32
C GLY A 89 -19.99 0.66 12.52
N ASP A 90 -21.07 1.36 12.84
CA ASP A 90 -22.43 0.81 12.79
C ASP A 90 -22.80 0.35 11.37
N ARG A 91 -22.31 1.07 10.35
CA ARG A 91 -22.58 0.83 8.91
C ARG A 91 -21.36 0.34 8.14
N VAL A 92 -20.15 0.82 8.46
CA VAL A 92 -18.91 0.43 7.78
C VAL A 92 -18.35 -0.85 8.38
N LYS A 93 -18.23 -1.90 7.55
CA LYS A 93 -17.75 -3.23 7.95
C LYS A 93 -16.38 -3.60 7.39
N HIS A 94 -15.80 -2.75 6.56
CA HIS A 94 -14.54 -3.00 5.88
C HIS A 94 -13.60 -1.81 6.05
N TRP A 95 -12.63 -1.96 6.94
CA TRP A 95 -11.66 -0.92 7.26
C TRP A 95 -10.29 -1.24 6.66
N ILE A 96 -9.68 -0.24 6.04
CA ILE A 96 -8.31 -0.27 5.55
C ILE A 96 -7.57 0.81 6.32
N THR A 97 -6.64 0.47 7.21
CA THR A 97 -6.00 1.52 8.03
C THR A 97 -5.09 2.42 7.21
N LEU A 98 -4.24 1.81 6.39
CA LEU A 98 -3.19 2.49 5.63
C LEU A 98 -3.29 2.07 4.16
N ASN A 99 -3.14 3.05 3.27
CA ASN A 99 -2.88 2.80 1.86
C ASN A 99 -1.38 2.86 1.56
N GLU A 100 -0.86 1.82 0.90
CA GLU A 100 0.46 1.79 0.27
C GLU A 100 1.59 2.36 1.16
N PRO A 101 1.80 1.80 2.36
CA PRO A 101 2.78 2.35 3.29
C PRO A 101 4.22 2.23 2.76
N HIS A 102 4.50 1.27 1.87
CA HIS A 102 5.79 1.19 1.17
C HIS A 102 5.97 2.40 0.24
N THR A 103 5.00 2.69 -0.63
CA THR A 103 5.08 3.87 -1.50
C THR A 103 5.21 5.16 -0.68
N ALA A 104 4.45 5.33 0.41
CA ALA A 104 4.60 6.50 1.29
C ALA A 104 6.01 6.64 1.88
N ALA A 105 6.59 5.54 2.38
CA ALA A 105 7.94 5.55 2.94
C ALA A 105 9.01 5.88 1.89
N ILE A 106 8.93 5.27 0.69
CA ILE A 106 9.92 5.48 -0.37
C ILE A 106 9.75 6.86 -1.02
N GLN A 107 8.56 7.19 -1.50
CA GLN A 107 8.35 8.43 -2.25
C GLN A 107 8.37 9.67 -1.35
N GLY A 108 7.95 9.54 -0.08
CA GLY A 108 7.96 10.63 0.89
C GLY A 108 9.31 10.89 1.56
N TYR A 109 10.14 9.85 1.77
CA TYR A 109 11.33 9.92 2.63
C TYR A 109 12.63 9.33 2.04
N ASP A 110 12.60 8.72 0.85
CA ASP A 110 13.81 8.31 0.10
C ASP A 110 13.96 9.08 -1.22
N ALA A 111 12.96 9.01 -2.11
CA ALA A 111 12.98 9.73 -3.38
C ALA A 111 12.62 11.22 -3.20
N GLY A 112 11.85 11.56 -2.17
CA GLY A 112 11.39 12.92 -1.89
C GLY A 112 10.48 13.51 -2.98
N LEU A 113 9.77 12.67 -3.72
CA LEU A 113 8.88 13.05 -4.83
C LEU A 113 7.42 13.24 -4.39
N GLN A 114 7.05 12.71 -3.23
CA GLN A 114 5.74 12.90 -2.60
C GLN A 114 5.91 13.62 -1.25
N ALA A 115 4.83 14.22 -0.74
CA ALA A 115 4.86 14.90 0.55
C ALA A 115 5.33 13.95 1.69
N PRO A 116 6.16 14.40 2.63
CA PRO A 116 6.64 15.78 2.83
C PRO A 116 7.86 16.17 1.95
N GLY A 117 8.33 15.30 1.05
CA GLY A 117 9.40 15.62 0.10
C GLY A 117 10.79 15.58 0.74
N ARG A 118 11.03 14.58 1.60
CA ARG A 118 12.29 14.41 2.33
C ARG A 118 13.17 13.38 1.65
N CYS A 119 14.46 13.68 1.58
CA CYS A 119 15.47 12.72 1.13
C CYS A 119 16.89 13.19 1.46
N SER A 120 17.88 12.32 1.27
CA SER A 120 19.28 12.71 1.33
C SER A 120 19.63 13.70 0.21
N VAL A 121 20.00 14.93 0.56
CA VAL A 121 20.35 16.00 -0.40
C VAL A 121 21.49 15.60 -1.34
N LEU A 122 22.41 14.75 -0.89
CA LEU A 122 23.51 14.21 -1.71
C LEU A 122 23.02 13.30 -2.85
N LEU A 123 21.85 12.68 -2.71
CA LEU A 123 21.24 11.86 -3.76
C LEU A 123 20.32 12.70 -4.64
N HIS A 124 19.56 13.62 -4.05
CA HIS A 124 18.65 14.48 -4.81
C HIS A 124 18.68 15.94 -4.31
N LEU A 125 19.26 16.82 -5.12
CA LEU A 125 19.48 18.24 -4.80
C LEU A 125 18.18 19.06 -4.64
N TYR A 126 17.03 18.52 -5.05
CA TYR A 126 15.73 19.18 -4.91
C TYR A 126 15.12 19.03 -3.50
N CYS A 127 15.58 18.06 -2.70
CA CYS A 127 15.12 17.91 -1.32
C CYS A 127 15.73 18.97 -0.42
N ARG A 128 14.95 19.45 0.54
CA ARG A 128 15.41 20.47 1.52
C ARG A 128 16.05 19.85 2.76
N ALA A 129 15.61 18.65 3.14
CA ALA A 129 16.07 17.92 4.30
C ALA A 129 15.72 16.43 4.15
N GLY A 130 16.30 15.58 4.98
CA GLY A 130 15.97 14.15 5.05
C GLY A 130 17.20 13.26 5.09
N ASN A 131 16.94 11.96 5.25
CA ASN A 131 17.96 10.92 5.14
C ASN A 131 17.34 9.64 4.56
N SER A 132 17.59 9.42 3.27
CA SER A 132 17.15 8.27 2.48
C SER A 132 17.57 6.91 3.06
N GLY A 133 18.64 6.88 3.86
CA GLY A 133 19.14 5.65 4.47
C GLY A 133 18.47 5.27 5.78
N THR A 134 17.70 6.16 6.42
CA THR A 134 17.13 5.93 7.77
C THR A 134 15.66 6.27 7.88
N GLU A 135 15.23 7.40 7.31
CA GLU A 135 13.86 7.90 7.48
C GLU A 135 12.78 6.95 6.94
N PRO A 136 12.94 6.30 5.77
CA PRO A 136 11.96 5.31 5.30
C PRO A 136 11.72 4.18 6.29
N TYR A 137 12.76 3.71 6.99
CA TYR A 137 12.68 2.64 7.99
C TYR A 137 11.97 3.07 9.27
N ILE A 138 12.17 4.31 9.71
CA ILE A 138 11.46 4.90 10.86
C ILE A 138 9.97 5.04 10.54
N VAL A 139 9.67 5.59 9.35
CA VAL A 139 8.29 5.80 8.88
C VAL A 139 7.55 4.47 8.72
N ALA A 140 8.17 3.48 8.05
CA ALA A 140 7.58 2.15 7.91
C ALA A 140 7.31 1.48 9.27
N HIS A 141 8.23 1.63 10.22
CA HIS A 141 8.05 1.09 11.57
C HIS A 141 6.87 1.75 12.31
N ASN A 142 6.76 3.08 12.26
CA ASN A 142 5.64 3.79 12.87
C ASN A 142 4.31 3.46 12.18
N PHE A 143 4.28 3.25 10.86
CA PHE A 143 3.09 2.76 10.16
C PHE A 143 2.62 1.40 10.69
N ILE A 144 3.54 0.44 10.83
CA ILE A 144 3.22 -0.90 11.33
C ILE A 144 2.64 -0.84 12.74
N LEU A 145 3.28 -0.07 13.63
CA LEU A 145 2.81 0.12 15.00
C LEU A 145 1.48 0.87 15.08
N ALA A 146 1.28 1.88 14.22
CA ALA A 146 0.02 2.64 14.15
C ALA A 146 -1.15 1.77 13.67
N HIS A 147 -0.93 0.91 12.68
CA HIS A 147 -1.92 -0.11 12.30
C HIS A 147 -2.22 -1.05 13.48
N ALA A 148 -1.19 -1.59 14.12
CA ALA A 148 -1.38 -2.53 15.23
C ALA A 148 -2.16 -1.91 16.40
N ALA A 149 -1.87 -0.64 16.72
CA ALA A 149 -2.60 0.12 17.74
C ALA A 149 -4.08 0.33 17.36
N ALA A 150 -4.37 0.74 16.13
CA ALA A 150 -5.75 0.90 15.65
C ALA A 150 -6.51 -0.44 15.60
N ALA A 151 -5.86 -1.51 15.15
CA ALA A 151 -6.42 -2.85 15.10
C ALA A 151 -6.73 -3.39 16.50
N ASP A 152 -5.84 -3.14 17.47
CA ASP A 152 -6.06 -3.53 18.87
C ASP A 152 -7.24 -2.80 19.50
N VAL A 153 -7.37 -1.48 19.27
CA VAL A 153 -8.56 -0.70 19.67
C VAL A 153 -9.82 -1.28 19.04
N TYR A 154 -9.81 -1.54 17.72
CA TYR A 154 -10.95 -2.10 17.01
C TYR A 154 -11.38 -3.46 17.58
N ARG A 155 -10.44 -4.39 17.75
CA ARG A 155 -10.70 -5.73 18.29
C ARG A 155 -11.28 -5.68 19.70
N ARG A 156 -10.72 -4.85 20.59
CA ARG A 156 -11.12 -4.81 22.01
C ARG A 156 -12.46 -4.12 22.23
N LYS A 157 -12.77 -3.08 21.46
CA LYS A 157 -13.92 -2.19 21.75
C LYS A 157 -15.08 -2.31 20.77
N TYR A 158 -14.81 -2.60 19.49
CA TYR A 158 -15.79 -2.40 18.42
C TYR A 158 -16.15 -3.68 17.68
N LYS A 159 -15.18 -4.57 17.41
CA LYS A 159 -15.34 -5.71 16.52
C LYS A 159 -16.49 -6.63 16.89
N ALA A 160 -16.63 -6.98 18.18
CA ALA A 160 -17.70 -7.89 18.63
C ALA A 160 -19.12 -7.33 18.42
N ALA A 161 -19.29 -6.00 18.51
CA ALA A 161 -20.59 -5.34 18.34
C ALA A 161 -20.84 -4.93 16.89
N GLN A 162 -19.79 -4.61 16.13
CA GLN A 162 -19.90 -4.09 14.78
C GLN A 162 -19.77 -5.16 13.70
N ASP A 163 -19.20 -6.33 14.00
CA ASP A 163 -19.02 -7.44 13.04
C ASP A 163 -18.33 -7.01 11.73
N GLY A 164 -17.25 -6.21 11.86
CA GLY A 164 -16.44 -5.77 10.74
C GLY A 164 -15.04 -6.39 10.75
N GLN A 165 -14.31 -6.12 9.66
CA GLN A 165 -12.94 -6.57 9.44
C GLN A 165 -12.00 -5.40 9.13
N LEU A 166 -10.74 -5.57 9.48
CA LEU A 166 -9.71 -4.53 9.36
C LEU A 166 -8.43 -5.08 8.70
N GLY A 167 -7.91 -4.35 7.71
CA GLY A 167 -6.72 -4.71 6.95
C GLY A 167 -5.88 -3.50 6.53
N ILE A 168 -4.92 -3.74 5.63
CA ILE A 168 -4.06 -2.74 4.97
C ILE A 168 -4.11 -2.97 3.47
N ALA A 169 -4.02 -1.91 2.66
CA ALA A 169 -3.77 -2.02 1.22
C ALA A 169 -2.27 -1.84 0.93
N PHE A 170 -1.61 -2.86 0.38
CA PHE A 170 -0.19 -2.83 0.05
C PHE A 170 0.03 -2.55 -1.44
N ASP A 171 0.94 -1.64 -1.80
CA ASP A 171 1.43 -1.51 -3.17
C ASP A 171 2.38 -2.65 -3.51
N VAL A 172 2.06 -3.43 -4.53
CA VAL A 172 2.85 -4.61 -4.87
C VAL A 172 3.06 -4.75 -6.37
N MET A 173 4.31 -4.58 -6.79
CA MET A 173 4.76 -5.07 -8.09
C MET A 173 5.07 -6.55 -7.98
N TRP A 174 4.85 -7.29 -9.07
CA TRP A 174 5.46 -8.61 -9.20
C TRP A 174 6.88 -8.47 -9.73
N PHE A 175 7.80 -9.30 -9.24
CA PHE A 175 9.19 -9.32 -9.70
C PHE A 175 9.53 -10.65 -10.37
N GLU A 176 9.79 -10.60 -11.68
CA GLU A 176 10.34 -11.73 -12.43
C GLU A 176 11.87 -11.69 -12.38
N PRO A 177 12.58 -12.82 -12.27
CA PRO A 177 14.04 -12.81 -12.35
C PRO A 177 14.49 -12.44 -13.78
N MET A 178 15.51 -11.60 -13.88
CA MET A 178 16.02 -11.10 -15.16
C MET A 178 16.60 -12.25 -16.00
N THR A 179 17.36 -13.16 -15.40
CA THR A 179 17.77 -14.45 -16.00
C THR A 179 17.20 -15.62 -15.19
N ASN A 180 17.39 -16.85 -15.68
CA ASN A 180 17.03 -18.06 -14.93
C ASN A 180 18.15 -18.50 -13.97
N ASP A 181 19.14 -17.64 -13.72
CA ASP A 181 20.24 -17.93 -12.81
C ASP A 181 19.75 -17.79 -11.37
N THR A 182 20.26 -18.65 -10.48
CA THR A 182 19.90 -18.63 -9.06
C THR A 182 20.07 -17.25 -8.42
N MET A 183 21.09 -16.48 -8.84
CA MET A 183 21.33 -15.13 -8.32
C MET A 183 20.16 -14.18 -8.61
N ASP A 184 19.59 -14.21 -9.81
CA ASP A 184 18.49 -13.33 -10.19
C ASP A 184 17.15 -13.82 -9.63
N ILE A 185 16.99 -15.14 -9.47
CA ILE A 185 15.85 -15.74 -8.74
C ILE A 185 15.83 -15.26 -7.29
N GLU A 186 16.96 -15.34 -6.59
CA GLU A 186 17.08 -14.85 -5.20
C GLU A 186 17.01 -13.32 -5.12
N ALA A 187 17.43 -12.60 -6.16
CA ALA A 187 17.23 -11.15 -6.26
C ALA A 187 15.74 -10.79 -6.39
N ALA A 188 14.98 -11.48 -7.23
CA ALA A 188 13.54 -11.27 -7.36
C ALA A 188 12.79 -11.54 -6.06
N LYS A 189 13.11 -12.65 -5.36
CA LYS A 189 12.57 -12.94 -4.02
C LYS A 189 12.87 -11.82 -3.03
N ARG A 190 14.13 -11.36 -3.00
CA ARG A 190 14.55 -10.29 -2.10
C ARG A 190 13.87 -8.96 -2.40
N ALA A 191 13.68 -8.60 -3.68
CA ALA A 191 12.91 -7.41 -4.04
C ALA A 191 11.46 -7.53 -3.55
N GLN A 192 10.84 -8.71 -3.66
CA GLN A 192 9.50 -8.95 -3.12
C GLN A 192 9.45 -8.81 -1.59
N GLU A 193 10.48 -9.29 -0.89
CA GLU A 193 10.62 -9.14 0.57
C GLU A 193 10.84 -7.68 0.99
N PHE A 194 11.61 -6.91 0.24
CA PHE A 194 11.82 -5.47 0.52
C PHE A 194 10.62 -4.59 0.17
N GLN A 195 9.68 -5.04 -0.67
CA GLN A 195 8.43 -4.32 -0.95
C GLN A 195 7.28 -4.82 -0.07
N LEU A 196 6.79 -6.03 -0.34
CA LEU A 196 5.63 -6.60 0.36
C LEU A 196 6.04 -7.12 1.74
N GLY A 197 7.13 -7.89 1.81
CA GLY A 197 7.59 -8.51 3.05
C GLY A 197 7.91 -7.50 4.15
N TRP A 198 8.41 -6.31 3.81
CA TRP A 198 8.74 -5.24 4.75
C TRP A 198 7.55 -4.90 5.66
N PHE A 199 6.34 -4.91 5.11
CA PHE A 199 5.13 -4.65 5.90
C PHE A 199 4.39 -5.94 6.26
N ALA A 200 4.29 -6.91 5.36
CA ALA A 200 3.52 -8.12 5.60
C ALA A 200 4.18 -9.08 6.61
N ASP A 201 5.50 -9.31 6.54
CA ASP A 201 6.16 -10.26 7.45
C ASP A 201 5.98 -9.90 8.94
N PRO A 202 6.06 -8.63 9.36
CA PRO A 202 5.70 -8.24 10.72
C PRO A 202 4.31 -8.73 11.15
N PHE A 203 3.30 -8.58 10.29
CA PHE A 203 1.93 -8.99 10.61
C PHE A 203 1.71 -10.50 10.62
N PHE A 204 2.50 -11.30 9.90
CA PHE A 204 2.34 -12.76 9.87
C PHE A 204 3.31 -13.50 10.80
N PHE A 205 4.52 -12.97 10.97
CA PHE A 205 5.61 -13.64 11.64
C PHE A 205 6.09 -12.91 12.91
N GLY A 206 5.79 -11.62 13.04
CA GLY A 206 6.13 -10.79 14.21
C GLY A 206 7.45 -10.04 14.10
N ASP A 207 8.14 -10.11 12.96
CA ASP A 207 9.36 -9.34 12.69
C ASP A 207 9.54 -9.10 11.18
N TYR A 208 10.46 -8.21 10.80
CA TYR A 208 10.84 -7.95 9.41
C TYR A 208 11.48 -9.17 8.73
N PRO A 209 11.51 -9.21 7.38
CA PRO A 209 12.21 -10.25 6.64
C PRO A 209 13.69 -10.34 7.06
N ALA A 210 14.20 -11.57 7.22
CA ALA A 210 15.60 -11.79 7.62
C ALA A 210 16.61 -11.14 6.66
N THR A 211 16.28 -11.07 5.36
CA THR A 211 17.08 -10.38 4.35
C THR A 211 17.23 -8.87 4.64
N MET A 212 16.17 -8.23 5.14
CA MET A 212 16.19 -6.82 5.50
C MET A 212 16.99 -6.60 6.77
N ARG A 213 16.78 -7.43 7.80
CA ARG A 213 17.59 -7.42 9.03
C ARG A 213 19.08 -7.52 8.71
N ALA A 214 19.46 -8.45 7.85
CA ALA A 214 20.86 -8.68 7.47
C ALA A 214 21.49 -7.53 6.66
N ARG A 215 20.72 -6.88 5.78
CA ARG A 215 21.25 -5.85 4.84
C ARG A 215 21.15 -4.43 5.37
N VAL A 216 20.07 -4.11 6.06
CA VAL A 216 19.81 -2.77 6.59
C VAL A 216 20.52 -2.58 7.95
N GLY A 217 20.59 -3.65 8.75
CA GLY A 217 21.26 -3.64 10.06
C GLY A 217 20.59 -2.67 11.04
N ASP A 218 21.40 -1.92 11.77
CA ASP A 218 20.96 -1.02 12.85
C ASP A 218 20.03 0.13 12.40
N ARG A 219 19.96 0.40 11.09
CA ARG A 219 19.03 1.40 10.53
C ARG A 219 17.58 0.89 10.49
N LEU A 220 17.36 -0.42 10.59
CA LEU A 220 16.03 -1.02 10.65
C LEU A 220 15.61 -1.17 12.12
N PRO A 221 14.58 -0.45 12.61
CA PRO A 221 14.18 -0.52 14.01
C PRO A 221 13.82 -1.94 14.47
N GLY A 222 14.11 -2.27 15.73
CA GLY A 222 13.66 -3.51 16.36
C GLY A 222 12.25 -3.37 16.92
N PHE A 223 11.46 -4.45 16.92
CA PHE A 223 10.23 -4.53 17.72
C PHE A 223 10.56 -5.02 19.12
N THR A 224 9.94 -4.45 20.16
CA THR A 224 9.92 -5.09 21.48
C THR A 224 9.05 -6.34 21.45
N ALA A 225 9.15 -7.20 22.48
CA ALA A 225 8.30 -8.38 22.58
C ALA A 225 6.81 -8.02 22.64
N GLU A 226 6.47 -6.93 23.32
CA GLU A 226 5.10 -6.41 23.43
C GLU A 226 4.60 -5.85 22.10
N GLU A 227 5.44 -5.10 21.37
CA GLU A 227 5.10 -4.60 20.04
C GLU A 227 4.86 -5.74 19.06
N ALA A 228 5.78 -6.72 19.00
CA ALA A 228 5.66 -7.88 18.13
C ALA A 228 4.39 -8.69 18.43
N ALA A 229 4.01 -8.82 19.70
CA ALA A 229 2.80 -9.53 20.12
C ALA A 229 1.50 -8.85 19.65
N VAL A 230 1.47 -7.52 19.58
CA VAL A 230 0.29 -6.77 19.10
C VAL A 230 0.26 -6.64 17.58
N VAL A 231 1.44 -6.58 16.94
CA VAL A 231 1.58 -6.51 15.47
C VAL A 231 1.22 -7.86 14.81
N LYS A 232 1.71 -8.98 15.35
CA LYS A 232 1.46 -10.30 14.76
C LYS A 232 -0.03 -10.65 14.83
N GLY A 233 -0.61 -10.97 13.68
CA GLY A 233 -2.04 -11.29 13.54
C GLY A 233 -2.95 -10.06 13.53
N ALA A 234 -2.42 -8.85 13.31
CA ALA A 234 -3.24 -7.63 13.32
C ALA A 234 -4.13 -7.43 12.09
N LEU A 235 -3.98 -8.26 11.04
CA LEU A 235 -4.76 -8.21 9.80
C LEU A 235 -5.86 -9.26 9.78
N ASP A 236 -7.10 -8.83 9.51
CA ASP A 236 -8.19 -9.74 9.14
C ASP A 236 -8.16 -10.10 7.65
N PHE A 237 -7.67 -9.19 6.80
CA PHE A 237 -7.48 -9.38 5.37
C PHE A 237 -6.29 -8.58 4.84
N MET A 238 -5.79 -8.95 3.65
CA MET A 238 -4.80 -8.19 2.90
C MET A 238 -5.45 -7.50 1.69
N GLY A 239 -5.34 -6.18 1.61
CA GLY A 239 -5.59 -5.43 0.38
C GLY A 239 -4.33 -5.42 -0.49
N ILE A 240 -4.47 -5.68 -1.77
CA ILE A 240 -3.38 -5.65 -2.74
C ILE A 240 -3.69 -4.63 -3.83
N ASN A 241 -2.83 -3.62 -3.94
CA ASN A 241 -2.79 -2.67 -5.03
C ASN A 241 -1.76 -3.17 -6.04
N HIS A 242 -2.22 -3.77 -7.14
CA HIS A 242 -1.34 -4.38 -8.13
C HIS A 242 -1.57 -3.79 -9.51
N TYR A 243 -0.50 -3.31 -10.12
CA TYR A 243 -0.55 -2.63 -11.42
C TYR A 243 0.37 -3.25 -12.46
N THR A 244 1.60 -3.62 -12.09
CA THR A 244 2.69 -3.90 -13.04
C THR A 244 3.62 -5.00 -12.53
N THR A 245 4.52 -5.45 -13.41
CA THR A 245 5.58 -6.44 -13.13
C THR A 245 6.89 -5.93 -13.71
N TYR A 246 7.99 -6.03 -12.98
CA TYR A 246 9.34 -5.73 -13.46
C TYR A 246 10.23 -6.97 -13.47
N TYR A 247 11.28 -6.93 -14.28
CA TYR A 247 12.41 -7.85 -14.14
C TYR A 247 13.35 -7.37 -13.05
N THR A 248 13.92 -8.29 -12.28
CA THR A 248 14.86 -7.99 -11.19
C THR A 248 16.14 -8.79 -11.37
N ARG A 249 17.29 -8.12 -11.21
CA ARG A 249 18.61 -8.77 -11.20
C ARG A 249 19.39 -8.44 -9.93
N GLN A 250 20.35 -9.31 -9.62
CA GLN A 250 21.33 -9.05 -8.59
C GLN A 250 22.12 -7.76 -8.91
N ASN A 251 22.36 -6.95 -7.88
CA ASN A 251 23.23 -5.79 -7.98
C ASN A 251 24.34 -5.88 -6.92
N ASN A 252 25.57 -6.04 -7.38
CA ASN A 252 26.75 -6.08 -6.52
C ASN A 252 27.39 -4.69 -6.52
N THR A 253 26.87 -3.81 -5.66
CA THR A 253 27.45 -2.47 -5.47
C THR A 253 28.32 -2.43 -4.21
N ASN A 254 29.53 -1.91 -4.36
CA ASN A 254 30.41 -1.52 -3.25
C ASN A 254 30.21 -0.03 -2.97
N PHE A 255 29.04 0.38 -2.47
CA PHE A 255 28.74 1.80 -2.28
C PHE A 255 29.77 2.49 -1.36
N ILE A 256 30.16 3.71 -1.75
CA ILE A 256 31.09 4.58 -1.02
C ILE A 256 30.38 5.09 0.23
N GLY A 257 30.47 4.33 1.32
CA GLY A 257 30.10 4.73 2.68
C GLY A 257 28.61 4.97 2.94
N VAL A 258 28.29 5.22 4.22
CA VAL A 258 26.94 5.47 4.78
C VAL A 258 26.20 6.64 4.10
N LEU A 259 26.92 7.56 3.45
CA LEU A 259 26.39 8.81 2.89
C LEU A 259 25.49 8.63 1.66
N LEU A 260 25.63 7.53 0.92
CA LEU A 260 24.82 7.24 -0.28
C LEU A 260 23.77 6.14 -0.05
N ASN A 261 23.55 5.74 1.22
CA ASN A 261 22.53 4.76 1.56
C ASN A 261 21.14 5.24 1.11
N ASN A 262 20.42 4.33 0.46
CA ASN A 262 19.03 4.47 0.04
C ASN A 262 18.41 3.07 0.03
N THR A 263 17.09 3.00 0.00
CA THR A 263 16.38 1.72 0.15
C THR A 263 16.64 0.76 -1.03
N LEU A 264 16.81 1.28 -2.25
CA LEU A 264 17.15 0.47 -3.42
C LEU A 264 18.55 -0.14 -3.32
N ALA A 265 19.54 0.60 -2.82
CA ALA A 265 20.88 0.05 -2.59
C ALA A 265 20.85 -1.06 -1.53
N ASP A 266 20.03 -0.90 -0.48
CA ASP A 266 19.87 -1.89 0.59
C ASP A 266 19.25 -3.19 0.11
N THR A 267 18.38 -3.15 -0.92
CA THR A 267 17.89 -4.38 -1.53
C THR A 267 19.03 -5.17 -2.18
N GLY A 268 20.11 -4.54 -2.63
CA GLY A 268 21.13 -5.19 -3.47
C GLY A 268 20.56 -5.76 -4.76
N THR A 269 19.51 -5.12 -5.31
CA THR A 269 18.88 -5.48 -6.58
C THR A 269 18.75 -4.26 -7.49
N VAL A 270 18.49 -4.51 -8.77
CA VAL A 270 17.95 -3.50 -9.69
C VAL A 270 16.75 -4.11 -10.38
N SER A 271 15.63 -3.38 -10.35
CA SER A 271 14.37 -3.79 -10.99
C SER A 271 14.03 -2.84 -12.13
N LEU A 272 13.80 -3.39 -13.32
CA LEU A 272 13.53 -2.63 -14.54
C LEU A 272 12.47 -3.34 -15.37
N PRO A 273 11.64 -2.60 -16.13
CA PRO A 273 10.69 -3.19 -17.06
C PRO A 273 11.33 -3.64 -18.37
N PHE A 274 12.66 -3.78 -18.44
CA PHE A 274 13.41 -4.12 -19.64
C PHE A 274 14.35 -5.30 -19.41
N LYS A 275 14.40 -6.23 -20.36
CA LYS A 275 15.36 -7.32 -20.45
C LYS A 275 16.03 -7.28 -21.82
N ASN A 276 17.35 -7.13 -21.86
CA ASN A 276 18.14 -7.01 -23.10
C ASN A 276 17.57 -5.93 -24.07
N GLY A 277 17.20 -4.78 -23.52
CA GLY A 277 16.60 -3.67 -24.27
C GLY A 277 15.14 -3.85 -24.70
N LYS A 278 14.51 -5.00 -24.41
CA LYS A 278 13.10 -5.26 -24.74
C LYS A 278 12.20 -5.02 -23.53
N PRO A 279 11.09 -4.28 -23.67
CA PRO A 279 10.16 -4.07 -22.57
C PRO A 279 9.42 -5.37 -22.20
N ILE A 280 9.04 -5.51 -20.93
CA ILE A 280 8.33 -6.68 -20.39
C ILE A 280 6.89 -6.83 -20.90
N GLY A 281 6.32 -5.74 -21.40
CA GLY A 281 4.96 -5.64 -21.94
C GLY A 281 4.72 -4.29 -22.60
N ASP A 282 3.50 -4.09 -23.11
CA ASP A 282 3.05 -2.75 -23.54
C ASP A 282 3.01 -1.81 -22.33
N ARG A 283 3.08 -0.49 -22.55
CA ARG A 283 3.05 0.52 -21.49
C ARG A 283 1.73 1.31 -21.54
N ALA A 284 1.22 1.66 -20.37
CA ALA A 284 0.19 2.70 -20.24
C ALA A 284 0.81 4.10 -20.41
N ASN A 285 0.05 5.15 -20.09
CA ASN A 285 0.57 6.52 -20.16
C ASN A 285 1.68 6.74 -19.12
N SER A 286 1.47 6.29 -17.88
CA SER A 286 2.45 6.38 -16.80
C SER A 286 3.74 5.63 -17.14
N ILE A 287 4.88 6.30 -16.96
CA ILE A 287 6.19 5.77 -17.37
C ILE A 287 6.57 4.45 -16.67
N TRP A 288 6.04 4.23 -15.47
CA TRP A 288 6.30 3.07 -14.62
C TRP A 288 5.32 1.90 -14.84
N LEU A 289 4.22 2.11 -15.55
CA LEU A 289 3.12 1.15 -15.63
C LEU A 289 3.21 0.32 -16.93
N TYR A 290 3.77 -0.88 -16.80
CA TYR A 290 3.83 -1.88 -17.87
C TYR A 290 2.71 -2.92 -17.68
N ILE A 291 2.05 -3.27 -18.76
CA ILE A 291 0.88 -4.15 -18.78
C ILE A 291 1.35 -5.59 -18.81
N VAL A 292 1.31 -6.24 -17.64
CA VAL A 292 1.81 -7.61 -17.43
C VAL A 292 0.80 -8.44 -16.63
N PRO A 293 -0.33 -8.86 -17.24
CA PRO A 293 -1.43 -9.50 -16.52
C PRO A 293 -1.06 -10.80 -15.77
N ARG A 294 -0.05 -11.53 -16.25
CA ARG A 294 0.46 -12.74 -15.59
C ARG A 294 1.03 -12.48 -14.20
N GLY A 295 1.50 -11.25 -13.94
CA GLY A 295 1.99 -10.83 -12.64
C GLY A 295 0.94 -10.91 -11.55
N MET A 296 -0.33 -10.62 -11.88
CA MET A 296 -1.45 -10.75 -10.95
C MET A 296 -1.54 -12.19 -10.40
N ARG A 297 -1.54 -13.17 -11.31
CA ARG A 297 -1.63 -14.59 -10.92
C ARG A 297 -0.41 -15.03 -10.10
N SER A 298 0.80 -14.67 -10.52
CA SER A 298 2.03 -15.02 -9.80
C SER A 298 2.05 -14.42 -8.39
N LEU A 299 1.64 -13.16 -8.25
CA LEU A 299 1.59 -12.49 -6.96
C LEU A 299 0.57 -13.15 -6.02
N MET A 300 -0.63 -13.49 -6.52
CA MET A 300 -1.63 -14.18 -5.70
C MET A 300 -1.12 -15.55 -5.21
N ASN A 301 -0.39 -16.27 -6.05
CA ASN A 301 0.24 -17.54 -5.65
C ASN A 301 1.33 -17.32 -4.60
N TYR A 302 2.17 -16.28 -4.76
CA TYR A 302 3.20 -15.92 -3.77
C TYR A 302 2.59 -15.59 -2.41
N VAL A 303 1.57 -14.72 -2.37
CA VAL A 303 0.88 -14.34 -1.12
C VAL A 303 0.29 -15.57 -0.44
N LYS A 304 -0.35 -16.44 -1.23
CA LYS A 304 -0.89 -17.70 -0.74
C LYS A 304 0.18 -18.58 -0.08
N GLU A 305 1.26 -18.83 -0.79
CA GLU A 305 2.32 -19.76 -0.36
C GLU A 305 3.11 -19.22 0.83
N ARG A 306 3.44 -17.92 0.84
CA ARG A 306 4.22 -17.32 1.91
C ARG A 306 3.41 -17.10 3.19
N TYR A 307 2.18 -16.61 3.08
CA TYR A 307 1.42 -16.10 4.23
C TYR A 307 0.28 -17.03 4.67
N SER A 308 0.36 -18.31 4.32
CA SER A 308 -0.66 -19.32 4.68
C SER A 308 -2.07 -18.96 4.20
N SER A 309 -2.15 -18.36 3.01
CA SER A 309 -3.40 -18.09 2.30
C SER A 309 -4.44 -17.25 3.06
N PRO A 310 -4.10 -16.00 3.42
CA PRO A 310 -5.04 -15.08 4.07
C PRO A 310 -6.16 -14.65 3.11
N PRO A 311 -7.28 -14.07 3.61
CA PRO A 311 -8.24 -13.37 2.77
C PRO A 311 -7.57 -12.20 2.02
N VAL A 312 -7.80 -12.11 0.72
CA VAL A 312 -7.19 -11.07 -0.14
C VAL A 312 -8.27 -10.32 -0.92
N TYR A 313 -8.17 -8.99 -0.92
CA TYR A 313 -8.94 -8.10 -1.76
C TYR A 313 -7.99 -7.41 -2.75
N ILE A 314 -8.34 -7.35 -4.03
CA ILE A 314 -7.64 -6.46 -4.96
C ILE A 314 -8.22 -5.07 -4.74
N THR A 315 -7.50 -4.25 -3.97
CA THR A 315 -7.96 -2.93 -3.53
C THR A 315 -7.68 -1.83 -4.53
N GLU A 316 -6.73 -2.06 -5.46
CA GLU A 316 -6.52 -1.26 -6.67
C GLU A 316 -5.95 -2.10 -7.82
N ASN A 317 -6.43 -1.82 -9.03
CA ASN A 317 -5.89 -2.30 -10.29
C ASN A 317 -6.44 -1.38 -11.42
N GLY A 318 -5.60 -1.01 -12.38
CA GLY A 318 -6.04 -0.15 -13.48
C GLY A 318 -4.89 0.36 -14.35
N MET A 319 -5.23 1.22 -15.31
CA MET A 319 -4.24 1.91 -16.13
C MET A 319 -4.74 3.29 -16.57
N ASP A 320 -3.80 4.17 -16.89
CA ASP A 320 -4.04 5.56 -17.27
C ASP A 320 -3.88 5.79 -18.78
N ASP A 321 -4.68 6.75 -19.29
CA ASP A 321 -4.52 7.32 -20.63
C ASP A 321 -3.92 8.73 -20.51
N SER A 322 -3.29 9.20 -21.58
CA SER A 322 -2.75 10.57 -21.63
C SER A 322 -3.87 11.61 -21.64
N ASN A 323 -3.68 12.73 -20.94
CA ASN A 323 -4.50 13.93 -21.15
C ASN A 323 -4.06 14.63 -22.44
N ASN A 324 -4.60 14.19 -23.58
CA ASN A 324 -4.21 14.69 -24.89
C ASN A 324 -5.16 15.81 -25.36
N PRO A 325 -4.73 17.09 -25.39
CA PRO A 325 -5.58 18.19 -25.82
C PRO A 325 -5.87 18.20 -27.33
N PHE A 326 -5.23 17.32 -28.10
CA PHE A 326 -5.35 17.25 -29.57
C PHE A 326 -6.38 16.21 -30.05
N ILE A 327 -7.07 15.51 -29.16
CA ILE A 327 -8.15 14.57 -29.51
C ILE A 327 -9.50 15.06 -29.02
N SER A 328 -10.57 14.63 -29.69
CA SER A 328 -11.93 14.96 -29.26
C SER A 328 -12.30 14.18 -27.98
N ILE A 329 -13.29 14.67 -27.22
CA ILE A 329 -13.85 13.92 -26.08
C ILE A 329 -14.36 12.55 -26.54
N LYS A 330 -14.98 12.47 -27.73
CA LYS A 330 -15.49 11.22 -28.28
C LYS A 330 -14.37 10.18 -28.47
N ASP A 331 -13.19 10.61 -28.87
CA ASP A 331 -12.04 9.71 -29.06
C ASP A 331 -11.35 9.41 -27.73
N ALA A 332 -11.30 10.37 -26.80
CA ALA A 332 -10.79 10.17 -25.44
C ALA A 332 -11.61 9.12 -24.65
N LEU A 333 -12.89 8.95 -24.98
CA LEU A 333 -13.76 7.93 -24.40
C LEU A 333 -13.57 6.53 -25.02
N GLN A 334 -12.76 6.36 -26.07
CA GLN A 334 -12.51 5.06 -26.72
C GLN A 334 -11.35 4.30 -26.06
N ASP A 335 -11.53 3.92 -24.81
CA ASP A 335 -10.50 3.33 -23.96
C ASP A 335 -10.34 1.80 -24.10
N THR A 336 -10.31 1.31 -25.33
CA THR A 336 -10.19 -0.13 -25.64
C THR A 336 -8.98 -0.81 -24.99
N LYS A 337 -7.86 -0.09 -24.83
CA LYS A 337 -6.67 -0.57 -24.10
C LYS A 337 -6.98 -0.82 -22.61
N ARG A 338 -7.70 0.10 -21.95
CA ARG A 338 -8.14 -0.07 -20.57
C ARG A 338 -9.11 -1.24 -20.41
N ILE A 339 -10.03 -1.44 -21.35
CA ILE A 339 -10.93 -2.60 -21.35
C ILE A 339 -10.13 -3.90 -21.41
N LYS A 340 -9.16 -3.99 -22.33
CA LYS A 340 -8.27 -5.16 -22.44
C LYS A 340 -7.43 -5.38 -21.18
N TYR A 341 -6.87 -4.32 -20.60
CA TYR A 341 -6.13 -4.39 -19.34
C TYR A 341 -6.96 -5.09 -18.26
N HIS A 342 -8.16 -4.58 -17.98
CA HIS A 342 -9.02 -5.16 -16.95
C HIS A 342 -9.41 -6.61 -17.27
N ASN A 343 -9.79 -6.90 -18.52
CA ASN A 343 -10.11 -8.26 -18.94
C ASN A 343 -8.97 -9.24 -18.65
N ASP A 344 -7.74 -8.88 -19.04
CA ASP A 344 -6.60 -9.78 -18.93
C ASP A 344 -6.16 -9.98 -17.46
N TYR A 345 -6.19 -8.92 -16.63
CA TYR A 345 -5.87 -9.01 -15.20
C TYR A 345 -6.95 -9.79 -14.43
N LEU A 346 -8.24 -9.52 -14.70
CA LEU A 346 -9.35 -10.27 -14.12
C LEU A 346 -9.33 -11.74 -14.53
N THR A 347 -8.94 -12.05 -15.78
CA THR A 347 -8.78 -13.44 -16.23
C THR A 347 -7.68 -14.16 -15.45
N ASN A 348 -6.56 -13.48 -15.19
CA ASN A 348 -5.46 -14.04 -14.40
C ASN A 348 -5.83 -14.21 -12.92
N LEU A 349 -6.59 -13.28 -12.35
CA LEU A 349 -7.14 -13.41 -11.01
C LEU A 349 -8.15 -14.57 -10.92
N ALA A 350 -9.07 -14.70 -11.88
CA ALA A 350 -10.00 -15.83 -11.93
C ALA A 350 -9.26 -17.17 -12.04
N ALA A 351 -8.13 -17.21 -12.76
CA ALA A 351 -7.28 -18.39 -12.86
C ALA A 351 -6.52 -18.69 -11.56
N SER A 352 -6.07 -17.68 -10.80
CA SER A 352 -5.49 -17.91 -9.48
C SER A 352 -6.52 -18.50 -8.53
N ILE A 353 -7.79 -18.07 -8.58
CA ILE A 353 -8.87 -18.64 -7.77
C ILE A 353 -9.13 -20.12 -8.14
N LYS A 354 -9.29 -20.43 -9.44
CA LYS A 354 -9.64 -21.79 -9.91
C LYS A 354 -8.59 -22.84 -9.57
N TYR A 355 -7.31 -22.48 -9.59
CA TYR A 355 -6.23 -23.42 -9.31
C TYR A 355 -6.23 -23.89 -7.85
N TYR A 356 -6.86 -23.14 -6.93
CA TYR A 356 -6.90 -23.48 -5.50
C TYR A 356 -8.35 -23.55 -5.00
N ARG A 357 -9.01 -24.69 -5.20
CA ARG A 357 -10.43 -25.04 -4.92
C ARG A 357 -11.02 -24.71 -3.52
N ASN A 358 -10.32 -24.01 -2.62
CA ASN A 358 -10.74 -23.79 -1.23
C ASN A 358 -10.52 -22.36 -0.74
N TYR A 359 -11.09 -21.29 -1.33
CA TYR A 359 -11.15 -20.01 -0.58
C TYR A 359 -12.44 -19.22 -0.77
N HIS A 360 -12.87 -18.67 0.37
CA HIS A 360 -13.82 -17.60 0.55
C HIS A 360 -13.27 -16.32 -0.09
N SER A 361 -14.05 -15.78 -1.05
CA SER A 361 -14.08 -14.37 -1.48
C SER A 361 -12.73 -13.70 -1.82
N PHE A 362 -12.34 -13.75 -3.09
CA PHE A 362 -11.63 -12.63 -3.71
C PHE A 362 -12.70 -11.64 -4.16
N SER A 363 -12.76 -10.47 -3.55
CA SER A 363 -13.59 -9.38 -4.08
C SER A 363 -12.68 -8.37 -4.76
N VAL A 364 -13.01 -8.08 -6.01
CA VAL A 364 -12.31 -7.06 -6.79
C VAL A 364 -12.98 -5.74 -6.49
N LEU A 365 -12.21 -4.82 -5.93
CA LEU A 365 -12.67 -3.46 -5.72
C LEU A 365 -11.91 -2.55 -6.67
N ILE A 366 -12.45 -2.40 -7.88
CA ILE A 366 -11.90 -1.45 -8.85
C ILE A 366 -12.81 -0.23 -8.84
N LEU A 367 -12.30 0.84 -8.22
CA LEU A 367 -12.56 2.22 -8.62
C LEU A 367 -11.58 3.12 -7.87
N HIS A 368 -10.44 3.39 -8.48
CA HIS A 368 -9.68 4.58 -8.13
C HIS A 368 -9.37 5.39 -9.38
N ARG A 369 -9.78 6.67 -9.35
CA ARG A 369 -9.21 7.72 -10.19
C ARG A 369 -7.95 8.17 -9.44
N GLN A 370 -6.78 7.95 -10.02
CA GLN A 370 -5.64 8.81 -9.73
C GLN A 370 -5.85 10.18 -10.38
#